data_AF-A0A523WNF6-F1
#
_entry.id   AF-A0A523WNF6-F1
#
_cell.length_a   1.000
_cell.length_b   1.000
_cell.length_c   1.000
_cell.angle_alpha   90.00
_cell.angle_beta   90.00
_cell.angle_gamma   90.00
#
_symmetry.space_group_name_H-M   'P 1'
#
loop_
_entity.id
_entity.type
_entity.pdbx_description
1 polymer ?
#
loop_
_entity_poly.entity_id
_entity_poly.type
_entity_poly.pdbx_seq_one_letter_code
_entity_poly.pdbx_strand_id
1 'polypeptide(L)'
;MKENCGLFKKRICVTLIVFIFLLAGRVSFGQKHFYMTQKKMYEKFKMANKDFLKGKEYFLKGNYKKAEKELKKCIETMPEHVKAHFYLSHVLYKKEDFQRALEHIEKAKENFEFMADLLAYAYQQYIFQLRGQEDTIDSQISELRDKLSKTTDPDTHRSLEGQITSLESKKGIVRSKLTEPVAPSESIPADYFYFHGNILFRLNKHQ
;
A
#
# COMPACT_ATOMS: atom_id res chain seq x y z
N MET A 1 48.63 30.28 -29.48
CA MET A 1 48.25 29.15 -28.60
C MET A 1 47.09 29.44 -27.62
N LYS A 2 46.27 30.50 -27.78
CA LYS A 2 45.16 30.81 -26.84
C LYS A 2 43.73 30.49 -27.34
N GLU A 3 43.52 30.23 -28.64
CA GLU A 3 42.16 30.05 -29.19
C GLU A 3 41.59 28.62 -29.07
N ASN A 4 42.44 27.59 -29.05
CA ASN A 4 41.96 26.19 -28.99
C ASN A 4 41.45 25.75 -27.60
N CYS A 5 41.74 26.49 -26.53
CA CYS A 5 41.30 26.14 -25.17
C CYS A 5 39.82 26.48 -24.93
N GLY A 6 39.29 27.52 -25.57
CA GLY A 6 37.89 27.95 -25.43
C GLY A 6 36.89 27.05 -26.16
N LEU A 7 37.25 26.58 -27.36
CA LEU A 7 36.46 25.65 -28.17
C LEU A 7 36.35 24.26 -27.53
N PHE A 8 37.43 23.79 -26.91
CA PHE A 8 37.46 22.50 -26.21
C PHE A 8 36.57 22.51 -24.96
N LYS A 9 36.62 23.58 -24.15
CA LYS A 9 35.74 23.74 -22.98
C LYS A 9 34.26 23.86 -23.37
N LYS A 10 33.93 24.58 -24.45
CA LYS A 10 32.54 24.66 -24.96
C LYS A 10 32.02 23.31 -25.45
N ARG A 11 32.83 22.52 -26.15
CA ARG A 11 32.44 21.18 -26.62
C ARG A 11 32.19 20.20 -25.47
N ILE A 12 33.03 20.22 -24.43
CA ILE A 12 32.83 19.39 -23.23
C ILE A 12 31.54 19.80 -22.48
N CYS A 13 31.25 21.10 -22.41
CA CYS A 13 30.05 21.58 -21.72
C CYS A 13 28.77 21.16 -22.47
N VAL A 14 28.76 21.24 -23.80
CA VAL A 14 27.62 20.81 -24.63
C VAL A 14 27.40 19.30 -24.55
N THR A 15 28.46 18.48 -24.56
CA THR A 15 28.31 17.02 -24.44
C THR A 15 27.83 16.61 -23.04
N LEU A 16 28.31 17.26 -21.97
CA LEU A 16 27.81 17.03 -20.61
C LEU A 16 26.32 17.39 -20.48
N ILE A 17 25.88 18.51 -21.05
CA ILE A 17 24.48 18.91 -21.04
C ILE A 17 23.62 17.90 -21.81
N VAL A 18 24.02 17.49 -23.01
CA VAL A 18 23.31 16.46 -23.78
C VAL A 18 23.25 15.13 -23.03
N PHE A 19 24.34 14.74 -22.35
CA PHE A 19 24.37 13.51 -21.54
C PHE A 19 23.46 13.60 -20.31
N ILE A 20 23.40 14.75 -19.64
CA ILE A 20 22.47 15.02 -18.53
C ILE A 20 21.01 14.98 -19.03
N PHE A 21 20.72 15.57 -20.20
CA PHE A 21 19.38 15.52 -20.79
C PHE A 21 18.98 14.09 -21.22
N LEU A 22 19.90 13.29 -21.75
CA LEU A 22 19.66 11.88 -22.10
C LEU A 22 19.44 10.99 -20.85
N LEU A 23 20.20 11.24 -19.78
CA LEU A 23 19.99 10.58 -18.49
C LEU A 23 18.66 11.00 -17.86
N ALA A 24 18.34 12.31 -17.85
CA ALA A 24 17.08 12.82 -17.32
C ALA A 24 15.86 12.31 -18.10
N GLY A 25 15.95 12.22 -19.43
CA GLY A 25 14.88 11.67 -20.27
C GLY A 25 14.63 10.18 -20.01
N ARG A 26 15.69 9.38 -19.82
CA ARG A 26 15.57 7.95 -19.48
C ARG A 26 15.06 7.73 -18.05
N VAL A 27 15.51 8.53 -17.09
CA VAL A 27 15.04 8.48 -15.69
C VAL A 27 13.57 8.87 -15.60
N SER A 28 13.14 9.94 -16.28
CA SER A 28 11.74 10.39 -16.27
C SER A 28 10.79 9.37 -16.91
N PHE A 29 11.19 8.73 -18.01
CA PHE A 29 10.39 7.68 -18.64
C PHE A 29 10.35 6.39 -17.80
N GLY A 30 11.48 5.97 -17.24
CA GLY A 30 11.57 4.82 -16.34
C GLY A 30 10.74 4.99 -15.06
N GLN A 31 10.81 6.16 -14.42
CA GLN A 31 10.01 6.50 -13.24
C GLN A 31 8.51 6.54 -13.55
N LYS A 32 8.11 7.12 -14.70
CA LYS A 32 6.71 7.15 -15.12
C LYS A 32 6.16 5.74 -15.36
N HIS A 33 6.90 4.88 -16.04
CA HIS A 33 6.48 3.49 -16.26
C HIS A 33 6.40 2.70 -14.94
N PHE A 34 7.41 2.85 -14.08
CA PHE A 34 7.45 2.25 -12.74
C PHE A 34 6.26 2.69 -11.87
N TYR A 35 5.96 3.99 -11.84
CA TYR A 35 4.81 4.56 -11.13
C TYR A 35 3.47 3.99 -11.65
N MET A 36 3.31 3.88 -12.96
CA MET A 36 2.10 3.30 -13.56
C MET A 36 1.94 1.82 -13.20
N THR A 37 3.05 1.08 -13.12
CA THR A 37 3.07 -0.31 -12.68
C THR A 37 2.71 -0.44 -11.20
N GLN A 38 3.32 0.37 -10.32
CA GLN A 38 2.98 0.37 -8.88
C GLN A 38 1.51 0.75 -8.65
N LYS A 39 0.99 1.77 -9.34
CA LYS A 39 -0.42 2.15 -9.27
C LYS A 39 -1.34 1.00 -9.69
N LYS A 40 -1.02 0.31 -10.78
CA LYS A 40 -1.78 -0.86 -11.24
C LYS A 40 -1.74 -2.00 -10.22
N MET A 41 -0.57 -2.26 -9.61
CA MET A 41 -0.44 -3.27 -8.56
C MET A 41 -1.21 -2.88 -7.30
N TYR A 42 -1.25 -1.60 -6.94
CA TYR A 42 -2.05 -1.10 -5.82
C TYR A 42 -3.55 -1.32 -6.05
N GLU A 43 -4.06 -1.02 -7.24
CA GLU A 43 -5.47 -1.28 -7.56
C GLU A 43 -5.80 -2.78 -7.52
N LYS A 44 -4.91 -3.62 -8.05
CA LYS A 44 -5.03 -5.09 -7.90
C LYS A 44 -5.04 -5.50 -6.44
N PHE A 45 -4.12 -4.96 -5.63
CA PHE A 45 -4.05 -5.24 -4.20
C PHE A 45 -5.36 -4.85 -3.51
N LYS A 46 -5.88 -3.65 -3.76
CA LYS A 46 -7.17 -3.19 -3.20
C LYS A 46 -8.33 -4.12 -3.57
N MET A 47 -8.39 -4.57 -4.82
CA MET A 47 -9.41 -5.53 -5.27
C MET A 47 -9.25 -6.89 -4.59
N ALA A 48 -8.04 -7.45 -4.61
CA ALA A 48 -7.72 -8.76 -4.04
C ALA A 48 -7.89 -8.80 -2.51
N ASN A 49 -7.57 -7.70 -1.82
CA ASN A 49 -7.59 -7.61 -0.37
C ASN A 49 -9.01 -7.80 0.20
N LYS A 50 -10.06 -7.46 -0.56
CA LYS A 50 -11.45 -7.74 -0.17
C LYS A 50 -11.70 -9.25 0.01
N ASP A 51 -11.21 -10.06 -0.91
CA ASP A 51 -11.37 -11.51 -0.85
C ASP A 51 -10.45 -12.13 0.21
N PHE A 52 -9.24 -11.57 0.38
CA PHE A 52 -8.37 -11.93 1.51
C PHE A 52 -9.06 -11.72 2.87
N LEU A 53 -9.67 -10.55 3.09
CA LEU A 53 -10.33 -10.24 4.37
C LEU A 53 -11.46 -11.24 4.68
N LYS A 54 -12.27 -11.60 3.68
CA LYS A 54 -13.29 -12.65 3.81
C LYS A 54 -12.69 -14.02 4.08
N GLY A 55 -11.63 -14.38 3.36
CA GLY A 55 -10.90 -15.64 3.54
C GLY A 55 -10.33 -15.78 4.95
N LYS A 56 -9.69 -14.71 5.45
CA LYS A 56 -9.19 -14.60 6.82
C LYS A 56 -10.33 -14.75 7.84
N GLU A 57 -11.46 -14.07 7.63
CA GLU A 57 -12.61 -14.19 8.53
C GLU A 57 -13.13 -15.64 8.61
N TYR A 58 -13.30 -16.31 7.46
CA TYR A 58 -13.69 -17.71 7.44
C TYR A 58 -12.67 -18.62 8.11
N PHE A 59 -11.38 -18.35 7.93
CA PHE A 59 -10.30 -19.09 8.59
C PHE A 59 -10.38 -18.97 10.11
N LEU A 60 -10.55 -17.75 10.63
CA LEU A 60 -10.69 -17.50 12.08
C LEU A 60 -11.93 -18.19 12.67
N LYS A 61 -13.00 -18.34 11.87
CA LYS A 61 -14.21 -19.10 12.22
C LYS A 61 -14.04 -20.62 12.06
N GLY A 62 -12.85 -21.12 11.69
CA GLY A 62 -12.59 -22.54 11.44
C GLY A 62 -13.23 -23.08 10.15
N ASN A 63 -13.85 -22.23 9.33
CA ASN A 63 -14.48 -22.65 8.08
C ASN A 63 -13.44 -22.74 6.95
N TYR A 64 -12.58 -23.75 7.02
CA TYR A 64 -11.44 -23.93 6.11
C TYR A 64 -11.84 -24.05 4.64
N LYS A 65 -12.99 -24.66 4.33
CA LYS A 65 -13.49 -24.79 2.95
C LYS A 65 -13.83 -23.43 2.34
N LYS A 66 -14.54 -22.57 3.09
CA LYS A 66 -14.86 -21.21 2.64
C LYS A 66 -13.62 -20.32 2.63
N ALA A 67 -12.74 -20.48 3.61
CA ALA A 67 -11.45 -19.78 3.63
C ALA A 67 -10.63 -20.08 2.38
N GLU A 68 -10.44 -21.36 2.03
CA GLU A 68 -9.72 -21.78 0.82
C GLU A 68 -10.29 -21.11 -0.44
N LYS A 69 -11.62 -21.09 -0.58
CA LYS A 69 -12.30 -20.50 -1.75
C LYS A 69 -12.01 -19.02 -1.89
N GLU A 70 -12.18 -18.24 -0.83
CA GLU A 70 -11.97 -16.78 -0.92
C GLU A 70 -10.48 -16.42 -1.01
N LEU A 71 -9.59 -17.19 -0.36
CA LEU A 71 -8.15 -17.01 -0.50
C LEU A 71 -7.67 -17.33 -1.93
N LYS A 72 -8.27 -18.32 -2.61
CA LYS A 72 -7.97 -18.60 -4.03
C LYS A 72 -8.35 -17.45 -4.96
N LYS A 73 -9.53 -16.84 -4.77
CA LYS A 73 -9.91 -15.64 -5.53
C LYS A 73 -8.96 -14.46 -5.33
N CYS A 74 -8.46 -14.31 -4.09
CA CYS A 74 -7.46 -13.29 -3.78
C CYS A 74 -6.20 -13.49 -4.65
N ILE A 75 -5.65 -14.71 -4.69
CA ILE A 75 -4.44 -15.00 -5.47
C ILE A 75 -4.68 -15.11 -6.99
N GLU A 76 -5.93 -15.32 -7.45
CA GLU A 76 -6.29 -15.17 -8.86
C GLU A 76 -6.19 -13.69 -9.30
N THR A 77 -6.55 -12.76 -8.41
CA THR A 77 -6.45 -11.32 -8.68
C THR A 77 -5.02 -10.80 -8.49
N MET A 78 -4.34 -11.31 -7.46
CA MET A 78 -3.00 -10.91 -7.06
C MET A 78 -2.17 -12.13 -6.64
N PRO A 79 -1.48 -12.78 -7.58
CA PRO A 79 -0.67 -13.96 -7.31
C PRO A 79 0.43 -13.76 -6.26
N GLU A 80 0.88 -12.52 -6.07
CA GLU A 80 1.96 -12.17 -5.14
C GLU A 80 1.44 -11.89 -3.71
N HIS A 81 0.14 -12.08 -3.44
CA HIS A 81 -0.47 -11.67 -2.18
C HIS A 81 -0.01 -12.54 -0.99
N VAL A 82 1.06 -12.10 -0.33
CA VAL A 82 1.77 -12.77 0.77
C VAL A 82 0.84 -13.33 1.85
N LYS A 83 -0.06 -12.50 2.40
CA LYS A 83 -0.95 -12.94 3.48
C LYS A 83 -1.96 -13.98 3.00
N ALA A 84 -2.35 -13.96 1.72
CA ALA A 84 -3.31 -14.94 1.22
C ALA A 84 -2.64 -16.31 1.08
N HIS A 85 -1.41 -16.34 0.56
CA HIS A 85 -0.57 -17.53 0.56
C HIS A 85 -0.28 -18.07 1.96
N PHE A 86 0.05 -17.21 2.92
CA PHE A 86 0.25 -17.61 4.31
C PHE A 86 -1.01 -18.29 4.89
N TYR A 87 -2.18 -17.66 4.82
CA TYR A 87 -3.41 -18.27 5.34
C TYR A 87 -3.82 -19.53 4.55
N LEU A 88 -3.56 -19.57 3.24
CA LEU A 88 -3.85 -20.76 2.43
C LEU A 88 -2.95 -21.93 2.82
N SER A 89 -1.68 -21.68 3.15
CA SER A 89 -0.77 -22.70 3.70
C SER A 89 -1.31 -23.27 5.03
N HIS A 90 -1.82 -22.42 5.93
CA HIS A 90 -2.47 -22.87 7.16
C HIS A 90 -3.74 -23.68 6.90
N VAL A 91 -4.59 -23.26 5.96
CA VAL A 91 -5.78 -24.01 5.56
C VAL A 91 -5.41 -25.40 5.05
N LEU A 92 -4.39 -25.50 4.19
CA LEU A 92 -3.94 -26.77 3.62
C LEU A 92 -3.28 -27.67 4.66
N TYR A 93 -2.49 -27.09 5.57
CA TYR A 93 -1.94 -27.82 6.71
C TYR A 93 -3.04 -28.44 7.58
N LYS A 94 -4.13 -27.70 7.85
CA LYS A 94 -5.29 -28.23 8.59
C LYS A 94 -6.05 -29.32 7.85
N LYS A 95 -5.92 -29.39 6.53
CA LYS A 95 -6.45 -30.45 5.67
C LYS A 95 -5.43 -31.58 5.43
N GLU A 96 -4.29 -31.53 6.11
CA GLU A 96 -3.18 -32.48 5.98
C GLU A 96 -2.54 -32.55 4.58
N ASP A 97 -2.80 -31.54 3.75
CA ASP A 97 -2.17 -31.37 2.44
C ASP A 97 -0.85 -30.61 2.61
N PHE A 98 0.12 -31.26 3.26
CA PHE A 98 1.37 -30.61 3.67
C PHE A 98 2.23 -30.19 2.48
N GLN A 99 2.17 -30.92 1.35
CA GLN A 99 2.94 -30.60 0.17
C GLN A 99 2.46 -29.28 -0.45
N ARG A 100 1.14 -29.08 -0.61
CA ARG A 100 0.62 -27.79 -1.09
C ARG A 100 0.73 -26.70 -0.03
N ALA A 101 0.68 -27.05 1.27
CA ALA A 101 0.98 -26.08 2.32
C ALA A 101 2.41 -25.53 2.19
N LEU A 102 3.39 -26.40 1.89
CA LEU A 102 4.79 -26.03 1.67
C LEU A 102 4.92 -25.03 0.51
N GLU A 103 4.32 -25.34 -0.64
CA GLU A 103 4.36 -24.45 -1.82
C GLU A 103 3.82 -23.05 -1.51
N HIS A 104 2.76 -22.95 -0.70
CA HIS A 104 2.17 -21.67 -0.38
C HIS A 104 2.96 -20.89 0.69
N ILE A 105 3.57 -21.54 1.67
CA ILE A 105 4.43 -20.82 2.63
C ILE A 105 5.71 -20.32 1.97
N GLU A 106 6.26 -21.07 1.00
CA GLU A 106 7.41 -20.65 0.19
C GLU A 106 7.07 -19.41 -0.64
N LYS A 107 5.97 -19.45 -1.41
CA LYS A 107 5.48 -18.28 -2.17
C LYS A 107 5.23 -17.07 -1.27
N ALA A 108 4.71 -17.27 -0.07
CA ALA A 108 4.49 -16.17 0.87
C ALA A 108 5.80 -15.51 1.30
N LYS A 109 6.86 -16.28 1.49
CA LYS A 109 8.20 -15.76 1.84
C LYS A 109 8.89 -15.11 0.64
N GLU A 110 8.82 -15.73 -0.54
CA GLU A 110 9.42 -15.20 -1.79
C GLU A 110 8.86 -13.83 -2.16
N ASN A 111 7.56 -13.63 -2.00
CA ASN A 111 6.89 -12.38 -2.36
C ASN A 111 6.87 -11.34 -1.22
N PHE A 112 7.52 -11.63 -0.09
CA PHE A 112 7.43 -10.80 1.12
C PHE A 112 7.95 -9.38 0.88
N GLU A 113 9.18 -9.26 0.36
CA GLU A 113 9.83 -7.98 0.07
C GLU A 113 9.03 -7.17 -0.94
N PHE A 114 8.63 -7.78 -2.05
CA PHE A 114 7.79 -7.14 -3.07
C PHE A 114 6.48 -6.58 -2.47
N MET A 115 5.81 -7.35 -1.60
CA MET A 115 4.59 -6.88 -0.95
C MET A 115 4.85 -5.81 0.11
N ALA A 116 5.98 -5.85 0.82
CA ALA A 116 6.35 -4.81 1.77
C ALA A 116 6.48 -3.46 1.05
N ASP A 117 7.17 -3.43 -0.09
CA ASP A 117 7.30 -2.24 -0.94
C ASP A 117 5.95 -1.73 -1.46
N LEU A 118 5.11 -2.64 -1.95
CA LEU A 118 3.78 -2.27 -2.46
C LEU A 118 2.87 -1.75 -1.35
N LEU A 119 2.95 -2.32 -0.13
CA LEU A 119 2.20 -1.85 1.02
C LEU A 119 2.69 -0.48 1.49
N ALA A 120 4.00 -0.20 1.41
CA ALA A 120 4.55 1.12 1.66
C ALA A 120 4.00 2.15 0.66
N TYR A 121 3.98 1.81 -0.64
CA TYR A 121 3.34 2.64 -1.66
C TYR A 121 1.84 2.84 -1.39
N ALA A 122 1.11 1.77 -1.07
CA ALA A 122 -0.32 1.81 -0.73
C ALA A 122 -0.59 2.76 0.44
N TYR A 123 0.27 2.71 1.46
CA TYR A 123 0.18 3.59 2.62
C TYR A 123 0.42 5.05 2.25
N GLN A 124 1.41 5.34 1.41
CA GLN A 124 1.64 6.71 0.91
C GLN A 124 0.42 7.24 0.15
N GLN A 125 -0.21 6.42 -0.70
CA GLN A 125 -1.44 6.80 -1.39
C GLN A 125 -2.59 7.07 -0.42
N TYR A 126 -2.71 6.24 0.62
CA TYR A 126 -3.72 6.43 1.67
C TYR A 126 -3.51 7.74 2.43
N ILE A 127 -2.28 8.06 2.85
CA ILE A 127 -1.94 9.33 3.51
C ILE A 127 -2.21 10.51 2.60
N PHE A 128 -1.86 10.42 1.32
CA PHE A 128 -2.16 11.47 0.34
C PHE A 128 -3.67 11.75 0.26
N GLN A 129 -4.50 10.70 0.23
CA GLN A 129 -5.95 10.83 0.25
C GLN A 129 -6.47 11.45 1.55
N LEU A 130 -5.93 11.04 2.71
CA LEU A 130 -6.32 11.61 4.00
C LEU A 130 -5.96 13.10 4.09
N ARG A 131 -4.80 13.51 3.59
CA ARG A 131 -4.41 14.93 3.52
C ARG A 131 -5.37 15.72 2.63
N GLY A 132 -5.70 15.21 1.44
CA GLY A 132 -6.69 15.86 0.57
C GLY A 132 -8.10 15.94 1.21
N GLN A 133 -8.49 14.94 2.02
CA GLN A 133 -9.71 15.00 2.81
C GLN A 133 -9.64 16.07 3.91
N GLU A 134 -8.52 16.16 4.63
CA GLU A 134 -8.29 17.21 5.62
C GLU A 134 -8.37 18.61 4.98
N ASP A 135 -7.70 18.82 3.84
CA ASP A 135 -7.71 20.08 3.09
C ASP A 135 -9.14 20.46 2.65
N THR A 136 -9.92 19.47 2.21
CA THR A 136 -11.32 19.68 1.82
C THR A 136 -12.18 20.09 3.02
N ILE A 137 -12.01 19.41 4.16
CA ILE A 137 -12.71 19.75 5.41
C ILE A 137 -12.33 21.17 5.86
N ASP A 138 -11.06 21.55 5.76
CA ASP A 138 -10.59 22.88 6.12
C ASP A 138 -11.18 23.97 5.24
N SER A 139 -11.27 23.73 3.93
CA SER A 139 -11.96 24.64 3.01
C SER A 139 -13.43 24.82 3.38
N GLN A 140 -14.14 23.72 3.66
CA GLN A 140 -15.55 23.75 4.08
C GLN A 140 -15.75 24.51 5.40
N ILE A 141 -14.89 24.27 6.40
CA ILE A 141 -14.94 24.99 7.68
C ILE A 141 -14.70 26.48 7.46
N SER A 142 -13.73 26.85 6.61
CA SER A 142 -13.42 28.24 6.28
C SER A 142 -14.63 28.94 5.65
N GLU A 143 -15.29 28.31 4.67
CA GLU A 143 -16.49 28.86 4.03
C GLU A 143 -17.65 29.03 5.02
N LEU A 144 -17.87 28.04 5.90
CA LEU A 144 -18.91 28.13 6.93
C LEU A 144 -18.61 29.23 7.96
N ARG A 145 -17.34 29.43 8.34
CA ARG A 145 -16.92 30.51 9.25
C ARG A 145 -17.11 31.88 8.61
N ASP A 146 -16.83 32.03 7.31
CA ASP A 146 -17.11 33.27 6.57
C ASP A 146 -18.62 33.57 6.57
N LYS A 147 -19.47 32.57 6.26
CA LYS A 147 -20.93 32.72 6.34
C LYS A 147 -21.42 33.05 7.75
N LEU A 148 -20.84 32.40 8.77
CA LEU A 148 -21.17 32.63 10.17
C LEU A 148 -20.90 34.08 10.59
N SER A 149 -19.80 34.68 10.12
CA SER A 149 -19.47 36.07 10.44
C SER A 149 -20.40 37.11 9.79
N LYS A 150 -21.18 36.72 8.78
CA LYS A 150 -22.08 37.60 8.02
C LYS A 150 -23.55 37.47 8.43
N THR A 151 -23.93 36.41 9.13
CA THR A 151 -25.32 36.19 9.54
C THR A 151 -25.61 36.85 10.89
N THR A 152 -26.76 37.49 11.01
CA THR A 152 -27.32 37.98 12.28
C THR A 152 -28.50 37.16 12.75
N ASP A 153 -28.98 36.22 11.93
CA ASP A 153 -30.09 35.32 12.26
C ASP A 153 -29.64 34.25 13.27
N PRO A 154 -30.21 34.19 14.49
CA PRO A 154 -29.76 33.29 15.55
C PRO A 154 -29.90 31.80 15.22
N ASP A 155 -30.93 31.42 14.46
CA ASP A 155 -31.17 30.02 14.11
C ASP A 155 -30.18 29.56 13.03
N THR A 156 -29.90 30.39 12.03
CA THR A 156 -28.83 30.19 11.06
C THR A 156 -27.47 30.13 11.75
N HIS A 157 -27.21 31.02 12.72
CA HIS A 157 -25.97 31.01 13.50
C HIS A 157 -25.76 29.66 14.20
N ARG A 158 -26.75 29.20 14.98
CA ARG A 158 -26.70 27.90 15.68
C ARG A 158 -26.52 26.72 14.72
N SER A 159 -27.20 26.76 13.56
CA SER A 159 -27.08 25.72 12.53
C SER A 159 -25.67 25.64 11.94
N LEU A 160 -25.06 26.78 11.61
CA LEU A 160 -23.70 26.86 11.08
C LEU A 160 -22.67 26.38 12.12
N GLU A 161 -22.82 26.75 13.39
CA GLU A 161 -21.97 26.25 14.48
C GLU A 161 -22.03 24.71 14.56
N GLY A 162 -23.23 24.13 14.53
CA GLY A 162 -23.39 22.67 14.54
C GLY A 162 -22.71 21.96 13.36
N GLN A 163 -22.76 22.57 12.16
CA GLN A 163 -22.06 22.05 10.98
C GLN A 163 -20.54 22.11 11.14
N ILE A 164 -20.01 23.23 11.65
CA ILE A 164 -18.58 23.42 11.91
C ILE A 164 -18.10 22.38 12.93
N THR A 165 -18.80 22.22 14.06
CA THR A 165 -18.44 21.22 15.09
C THR A 165 -18.43 19.79 14.52
N SER A 166 -19.42 19.45 13.68
CA SER A 166 -19.46 18.15 13.00
C SER A 166 -18.25 17.93 12.08
N LEU A 167 -17.84 18.95 11.32
CA LEU A 167 -16.67 18.89 10.45
C LEU A 167 -15.36 18.83 11.24
N GLU A 168 -15.24 19.58 12.34
CA GLU A 168 -14.07 19.52 13.24
C GLU A 168 -13.92 18.13 13.86
N SER A 169 -15.03 17.49 14.26
CA SER A 169 -15.02 16.09 14.70
C SER A 169 -14.51 15.15 13.61
N LYS A 170 -14.97 15.32 12.36
CA LYS A 170 -14.47 14.51 11.22
C LYS A 170 -12.98 14.75 10.96
N LYS A 171 -12.53 16.01 11.06
CA LYS A 171 -11.12 16.38 10.94
C LYS A 171 -10.26 15.67 11.98
N GLY A 172 -10.71 15.62 13.23
CA GLY A 172 -10.04 14.90 14.31
C GLY A 172 -9.83 13.41 13.99
N ILE A 173 -10.84 12.75 13.41
CA ILE A 173 -10.74 11.35 12.98
C ILE A 173 -9.69 11.19 11.86
N VAL A 174 -9.66 12.10 10.88
CA VAL A 174 -8.67 12.08 9.80
C VAL A 174 -7.25 12.26 10.35
N ARG A 175 -7.06 13.22 11.25
CA ARG A 175 -5.76 13.47 11.90
C ARG A 175 -5.25 12.28 12.71
N SER A 176 -6.13 11.62 13.46
CA SER A 176 -5.76 10.41 14.20
C SER A 176 -5.17 9.34 13.28
N LYS A 177 -5.73 9.16 12.08
CA LYS A 177 -5.25 8.18 11.08
C LYS A 177 -3.92 8.61 10.46
N LEU A 178 -3.70 9.91 10.27
CA LEU A 178 -2.44 10.46 9.75
C LEU A 178 -1.26 10.27 10.70
N THR A 179 -1.51 10.13 12.00
CA THR A 179 -0.47 9.94 13.03
C THR A 179 -0.14 8.48 13.31
N GLU A 180 -0.80 7.53 12.66
CA GLU A 180 -0.50 6.10 12.83
C GLU A 180 0.93 5.80 12.30
N PRO A 181 1.79 5.13 13.07
CA PRO A 181 3.13 4.78 12.62
C PRO A 181 3.06 3.78 11.47
N VAL A 182 3.85 4.03 10.43
CA VAL A 182 4.01 3.10 9.30
C VAL A 182 5.03 2.05 9.67
N ALA A 183 4.66 0.77 9.66
CA ALA A 183 5.63 -0.29 9.44
C ALA A 183 4.95 -1.61 9.06
N PRO A 184 5.28 -2.17 7.90
CA PRO A 184 5.73 -3.55 7.86
C PRO A 184 7.24 -3.57 8.12
N SER A 185 7.71 -4.51 8.94
CA SER A 185 9.15 -4.80 8.98
C SER A 185 9.63 -5.18 7.58
N GLU A 186 10.80 -4.69 7.19
CA GLU A 186 11.48 -5.14 5.96
C GLU A 186 11.82 -6.64 6.02
N SER A 187 11.86 -7.21 7.21
CA SER A 187 12.10 -8.64 7.42
C SER A 187 10.82 -9.45 7.47
N ILE A 188 10.91 -10.68 6.94
CA ILE A 188 9.88 -11.71 7.06
C ILE A 188 9.61 -11.99 8.55
N PRO A 189 8.35 -11.92 9.01
CA PRO A 189 7.97 -12.23 10.38
C PRO A 189 8.35 -13.65 10.81
N ALA A 190 8.75 -13.81 12.08
CA ALA A 190 9.26 -15.08 12.61
C ALA A 190 8.23 -16.23 12.52
N ASP A 191 6.93 -15.92 12.58
CA ASP A 191 5.84 -16.89 12.45
C ASP A 191 5.83 -17.60 11.08
N TYR A 192 6.33 -16.97 10.01
CA TYR A 192 6.45 -17.60 8.69
C TYR A 192 7.50 -18.71 8.72
N PHE A 193 8.65 -18.45 9.34
CA PHE A 193 9.72 -19.45 9.48
C PHE A 193 9.32 -20.58 10.41
N TYR A 194 8.71 -20.24 11.56
CA TYR A 194 8.18 -21.22 12.50
C TYR A 194 7.15 -22.14 11.83
N PHE A 195 6.19 -21.57 11.11
CA PHE A 195 5.16 -22.37 10.44
C PHE A 195 5.72 -23.19 9.28
N HIS A 196 6.68 -22.64 8.52
CA HIS A 196 7.40 -23.38 7.50
C HIS A 196 8.11 -24.62 8.08
N GLY A 197 8.82 -24.47 9.19
CA GLY A 197 9.46 -25.58 9.91
C GLY A 197 8.45 -26.65 10.34
N ASN A 198 7.27 -26.27 10.82
CA ASN A 198 6.20 -27.21 11.18
C ASN A 198 5.68 -28.02 9.98
N ILE A 199 5.61 -27.41 8.79
CA ILE A 199 5.23 -28.11 7.56
C ILE A 199 6.31 -29.13 7.18
N LEU A 200 7.57 -28.71 7.19
CA LEU A 200 8.72 -29.57 6.87
C LEU A 200 8.81 -30.78 7.80
N PHE A 201 8.60 -30.56 9.11
CA PHE A 201 8.52 -31.61 10.10
C PHE A 201 7.41 -32.64 9.77
N ARG A 202 6.20 -32.20 9.39
CA ARG A 202 5.11 -33.10 8.99
C ARG A 202 5.39 -33.87 7.70
N LEU A 203 6.26 -33.35 6.84
CA LEU A 203 6.68 -34.01 5.60
C LEU A 203 7.87 -34.96 5.77
N ASN A 204 8.42 -35.11 6.99
CA ASN A 204 9.73 -35.75 7.22
C ASN A 204 10.85 -35.19 6.31
N LYS A 205 10.71 -33.93 5.91
CA LYS A 205 11.75 -33.21 5.16
C LYS A 205 12.55 -32.42 6.19
N HIS A 206 13.75 -32.89 6.52
CA HIS A 206 14.71 -32.13 7.31
C HIS A 206 15.68 -31.50 6.30
N GLN A 207 15.62 -30.18 6.14
CA GLN A 207 16.59 -29.39 5.38
C GLN A 207 17.08 -28.25 6.28
#